data_AF-A0A0B2SIQ3-F1
#
_entry.id   AF-A0A0B2SIQ3-F1
#
_cell.length_a   1.000
_cell.length_b   1.000
_cell.length_c   1.000
_cell.angle_alpha   90.00
_cell.angle_beta   90.00
_cell.angle_gamma   90.00
#
_symmetry.space_group_name_H-M   'P 1'
#
loop_
_entity.id
_entity.type
_entity.pdbx_description
1 polymer ?
#
loop_
_entity_poly.entity_id
_entity_poly.type
_entity_poly.pdbx_seq_one_letter_code
_entity_poly.pdbx_strand_id
1 'polypeptide(L)' 'RSKKPVMVFKVDFEKAYDSVSWSFLDYMLQRMGFCPKWRKWIFVCLNSATISILVNGSPTKEFAPTRGLR' A
#
# COMPACT_ATOMS: atom_id res chain seq x y z
N ARG A 1 19.10 41.17 0.40
CA ARG A 1 18.73 39.79 0.84
C ARG A 1 19.53 38.83 -0.04
N SER A 2 20.60 38.22 0.47
CA SER A 2 21.49 37.35 -0.34
C SER A 2 20.80 36.04 -0.71
N LYS A 3 20.80 35.65 -1.99
CA LYS A 3 20.30 34.36 -2.47
C LYS A 3 21.33 33.29 -2.15
N LYS A 4 21.14 32.55 -1.06
CA LYS A 4 21.93 31.34 -0.78
C LYS A 4 21.57 30.28 -1.84
N PRO A 5 22.56 29.57 -2.42
CA PRO A 5 22.26 28.43 -3.27
C PRO A 5 21.53 27.35 -2.46
N VAL A 6 20.43 26.83 -3.01
CA VAL A 6 19.61 25.78 -2.40
C VAL A 6 19.53 24.63 -3.39
N MET A 7 19.70 23.41 -2.89
CA MET A 7 19.45 22.17 -3.63
C MET A 7 18.18 21.53 -3.08
N VAL A 8 17.29 21.09 -3.97
CA VAL A 8 16.08 20.34 -3.61
C VAL A 8 16.17 18.96 -4.23
N PHE A 9 16.00 17.94 -3.39
CA PHE A 9 15.92 16.56 -3.83
C PHE A 9 14.47 16.10 -3.74
N LYS A 10 13.86 15.80 -4.90
CA LYS A 10 12.51 15.26 -4.98
C LYS A 10 12.58 13.75 -5.19
N VAL A 11 11.92 13.01 -4.31
CA VAL A 11 11.71 11.56 -4.45
C VAL A 11 10.22 11.32 -4.60
N ASP A 12 9.87 10.36 -5.44
CA ASP A 12 8.50 9.91 -5.64
C ASP A 12 8.46 8.37 -5.56
N PHE A 13 7.30 7.83 -5.19
CA PHE A 13 7.09 6.39 -5.08
C PHE A 13 6.31 5.89 -6.28
N GLU A 14 6.91 4.95 -7.03
CA GLU A 14 6.18 4.28 -8.09
C GLU A 14 5.04 3.44 -7.50
N LYS A 15 3.80 3.76 -7.91
CA LYS A 15 2.58 3.04 -7.53
C LYS A 15 2.51 2.82 -6.02
N ALA A 16 2.61 3.90 -5.24
CA ALA A 16 2.75 3.86 -3.79
C ALA A 16 1.75 2.91 -3.10
N TYR A 17 0.49 2.90 -3.55
CA TYR A 17 -0.55 2.04 -3.01
C TYR A 17 -0.42 0.59 -3.46
N ASP A 18 -0.05 0.29 -4.70
CA ASP A 18 0.10 -1.09 -5.21
C ASP A 18 1.35 -1.81 -4.66
N SER A 19 2.29 -1.03 -4.10
CA SER A 19 3.60 -1.52 -3.67
C SER A 19 3.71 -1.77 -2.16
N VAL A 20 2.68 -1.46 -1.37
CA VAL A 20 2.71 -1.63 0.09
C VAL A 20 2.80 -3.11 0.48
N SER A 21 3.87 -3.48 1.19
CA SER A 21 3.96 -4.80 1.82
C SER A 21 3.04 -4.89 3.04
N TRP A 22 2.17 -5.90 3.08
CA TRP A 22 1.25 -6.11 4.21
C TRP A 22 1.95 -6.52 5.50
N SER A 23 3.05 -7.26 5.40
CA SER A 23 3.85 -7.60 6.59
C SER A 23 4.51 -6.36 7.19
N PHE A 24 4.99 -5.45 6.34
CA PHE A 24 5.52 -4.16 6.79
C PHE A 24 4.44 -3.27 7.38
N LEU A 25 3.24 -3.26 6.78
CA LEU A 25 2.10 -2.51 7.30
C LEU A 25 1.68 -3.01 8.69
N ASP A 26 1.54 -4.33 8.90
CA ASP A 26 1.21 -4.87 10.23
C ASP A 26 2.29 -4.55 11.26
N TYR A 27 3.57 -4.69 10.87
CA TYR A 27 4.71 -4.29 11.70
C TYR A 27 4.62 -2.81 12.11
N MET A 28 4.33 -1.91 11.17
CA MET A 28 4.20 -0.48 11.45
C MET A 28 3.00 -0.16 12.33
N LEU A 29 1.83 -0.78 12.08
CA LEU A 29 0.65 -0.62 12.92
C LEU A 29 0.92 -1.06 14.37
N GLN A 30 1.67 -2.16 14.56
CA GLN A 30 2.10 -2.59 15.88
C GLN A 30 3.00 -1.54 16.56
N ARG A 31 3.98 -0.99 15.83
CA ARG A 31 4.91 0.04 16.33
C ARG A 31 4.20 1.36 16.66
N MET A 32 3.11 1.67 15.96
CA MET A 32 2.25 2.83 16.22
C MET A 32 1.26 2.61 17.39
N GLY A 33 1.25 1.43 18.00
CA GLY A 33 0.43 1.14 19.18
C GLY A 33 -1.00 0.66 18.87
N PHE A 34 -1.29 0.25 17.64
CA PHE A 34 -2.60 -0.32 17.32
C PHE A 34 -2.79 -1.67 18.02
N CYS A 35 -3.93 -1.84 18.68
CA CYS A 35 -4.21 -3.07 19.41
C CYS A 35 -4.42 -4.26 18.45
N PRO A 36 -4.23 -5.51 18.94
CA PRO A 36 -4.33 -6.70 18.10
C PRO A 36 -5.67 -6.84 17.36
N LYS A 37 -6.77 -6.38 17.97
CA LYS A 37 -8.11 -6.41 17.36
C LYS A 37 -8.19 -5.55 16.10
N TRP A 38 -7.67 -4.32 16.15
CA TRP A 38 -7.63 -3.42 15.00
C TRP A 38 -6.75 -3.96 13.87
N ARG A 39 -5.55 -4.44 14.21
CA ARG A 39 -4.64 -5.04 13.22
C ARG A 39 -5.25 -6.27 12.54
N LYS A 40 -5.94 -7.12 13.31
CA LYS A 40 -6.66 -8.28 12.76
C LYS A 40 -7.76 -7.87 11.78
N TRP A 41 -8.53 -6.83 12.09
CA TRP A 41 -9.54 -6.32 11.15
C TRP A 41 -8.92 -5.82 9.85
N ILE A 42 -7.84 -5.02 9.94
CA ILE A 42 -7.12 -4.55 8.76
C ILE A 42 -6.59 -5.73 7.94
N PHE A 43 -5.96 -6.71 8.58
CA PHE A 43 -5.44 -7.91 7.90
C PHE A 43 -6.55 -8.70 7.20
N VAL A 44 -7.72 -8.86 7.83
CA VAL A 44 -8.87 -9.53 7.19
C VAL A 44 -9.32 -8.76 5.95
N CYS A 45 -9.47 -7.45 6.03
CA CYS A 45 -9.87 -6.62 4.88
C CYS A 45 -8.88 -6.76 3.71
N LEU A 46 -7.58 -6.79 4.00
CA LEU A 46 -6.53 -6.92 2.99
C LEU A 46 -6.58 -8.30 2.30
N ASN A 47 -6.73 -9.37 3.07
CA ASN A 47 -6.72 -10.74 2.53
C ASN A 47 -8.05 -11.18 1.89
N SER A 48 -9.17 -10.52 2.21
CA SER A 48 -10.48 -10.88 1.66
C SER A 48 -10.72 -10.40 0.23
N ALA A 49 -9.91 -9.46 -0.26
CA ALA A 49 -10.11 -8.88 -1.58
C ALA A 49 -9.68 -9.84 -2.71
N THR A 50 -10.47 -9.92 -3.78
CA THR A 50 -10.06 -10.51 -5.07
C THR A 50 -10.08 -9.44 -6.15
N ILE A 51 -9.22 -9.59 -7.16
CA ILE A 51 -9.05 -8.60 -8.24
C ILE A 51 -9.05 -9.31 -9.59
N SER A 52 -9.71 -8.71 -10.57
CA SER A 52 -9.52 -8.95 -11.99
C SER A 52 -8.94 -7.72 -12.68
N ILE A 53 -8.14 -7.90 -13.73
CA ILE A 53 -7.64 -6.81 -14.57
C ILE A 53 -8.53 -6.74 -15.81
N LEU A 54 -8.94 -5.54 -16.24
CA LEU A 54 -9.61 -5.38 -17.53
C LEU A 54 -8.57 -5.31 -18.64
N VAL A 55 -8.65 -6.23 -19.60
CA VAL A 55 -7.85 -6.23 -20.83
C VAL A 55 -8.81 -6.01 -21.99
N ASN A 56 -8.68 -4.87 -22.68
CA ASN A 56 -9.59 -4.45 -23.75
C ASN A 56 -11.08 -4.48 -23.33
N GLY A 57 -11.36 -4.01 -22.11
CA GLY A 57 -12.72 -3.97 -21.55
C GLY A 57 -13.26 -5.31 -21.05
N SER A 58 -12.52 -6.42 -21.24
CA SER A 58 -12.91 -7.74 -20.75
C SER A 58 -12.12 -8.11 -19.48
N PRO A 59 -12.76 -8.61 -18.41
CA PRO A 59 -12.06 -9.00 -17.19
C PRO A 59 -11.21 -10.27 -17.39
N THR A 60 -10.01 -10.27 -16.82
CA THR A 60 -9.21 -11.48 -16.63
C THR A 60 -9.81 -12.36 -15.54
N LYS A 61 -9.26 -13.57 -15.39
CA LYS A 61 -9.49 -14.39 -14.20
C LYS A 61 -9.13 -13.60 -12.93
N GLU A 62 -9.94 -13.77 -11.89
CA GLU A 62 -9.66 -13.21 -10.57
C GLU A 62 -8.43 -13.84 -9.93
N PHE A 63 -7.72 -13.04 -9.14
CA PHE A 63 -6.61 -13.47 -8.31
C PHE A 63 -6.63 -12.73 -6.96
N ALA A 64 -6.05 -13.35 -5.94
CA ALA A 64 -5.84 -12.72 -4.65
C ALA A 64 -4.58 -11.83 -4.71
N PRO A 65 -4.66 -10.54 -4.32
CA PRO A 65 -3.48 -9.72 -4.14
C PRO A 65 -2.65 -10.23 -2.97
N THR A 66 -1.33 -10.04 -3.06
CA THR A 66 -0.39 -10.37 -1.97
C THR A 66 0.25 -9.13 -1.36
N ARG A 67 -0.02 -7.96 -1.94
CA ARG A 67 0.48 -6.66 -1.53
C ARG A 67 -0.44 -5.55 -2.06
N GLY A 68 -0.20 -4.35 -1.56
CA GLY A 68 -0.84 -3.13 -1.98
C GLY A 68 -2.13 -2.82 -1.22
N LEU A 69 -2.65 -1.61 -1.39
CA LEU A 69 -3.84 -1.11 -0.71
C LEU A 69 -4.90 -0.77 -1.76
N ARG A 70 -6.17 -1.08 -1.45
CA ARG A 70 -7.34 -0.75 -2.26
C ARG A 70 -8.45 -0.22 -1.35
#